data_AF-A0A9Q1F8V6-F1
#
_entry.id   AF-A0A9Q1F8V6-F1
#
_cell.length_a   1.000
_cell.length_b   1.000
_cell.length_c   1.000
_cell.angle_alpha   90.00
_cell.angle_beta   90.00
_cell.angle_gamma   90.00
#
_symmetry.space_group_name_H-M   'P 1'
#
loop_
_entity.id
_entity.type
_entity.pdbx_description
1 polymer ?
#
loop_
_entity_poly.entity_id
_entity_poly.type
_entity_poly.pdbx_seq_one_letter_code
_entity_poly.pdbx_strand_id
1 'polypeptide(L)'
;MMRLYSFYRRSTKKWKELKAVADILEEHVVKPARSQGTRWIDHRRKALTSLATNYHSIVTHFQELASGEWQDIQAADRAKVKAYLKQMTSFKFIMYMYLYQDLVADLADLSLQFQQDEPEIPISLVRSKVNAAKTGLQKQTQSPGPNLRPVLKEQRKEIVSSISYYIGVCFSTFSDDPVLLAAEVFDPVNFPTDNTALLDYGT
;
A
#
# COMPACT_ATOMS: atom_id res chain seq x y z
N MET A 1 15.84 -13.57 8.48
CA MET A 1 14.57 -12.80 8.48
C MET A 1 14.22 -12.42 9.92
N MET A 2 14.06 -11.13 10.23
CA MET A 2 13.78 -10.63 11.57
C MET A 2 12.34 -10.94 11.89
N ARG A 3 12.15 -11.62 13.01
CA ARG A 3 10.84 -11.95 13.52
C ARG A 3 10.33 -10.72 14.26
N LEU A 4 9.57 -9.85 13.58
CA LEU A 4 8.96 -8.64 14.17
C LEU A 4 8.25 -8.96 15.50
N TYR A 5 7.55 -10.10 15.54
CA TYR A 5 7.01 -10.67 16.76
C TYR A 5 8.07 -10.76 17.87
N SER A 6 9.20 -11.41 17.64
CA SER A 6 10.26 -11.53 18.64
C SER A 6 10.87 -10.18 19.02
N PHE A 7 11.03 -9.28 18.05
CA PHE A 7 11.65 -7.97 18.24
C PHE A 7 10.87 -7.11 19.25
N TYR A 8 9.55 -7.03 19.10
CA TYR A 8 8.69 -6.20 19.96
C TYR A 8 8.04 -6.98 21.11
N ARG A 9 7.69 -8.25 20.93
CA ARG A 9 7.04 -9.03 22.00
C ARG A 9 8.01 -9.37 23.13
N ARG A 10 9.28 -9.68 22.81
CA ARG A 10 10.27 -10.12 23.81
C ARG A 10 11.02 -8.97 24.48
N SER A 11 11.00 -7.77 23.90
CA SER A 11 11.66 -6.59 24.48
C SER A 11 10.62 -5.56 24.92
N THR A 12 10.46 -5.39 26.23
CA THR A 12 9.59 -4.36 26.81
C THR A 12 10.08 -2.96 26.48
N LYS A 13 11.41 -2.74 26.43
CA LYS A 13 12.02 -1.47 26.01
C LYS A 13 11.59 -1.09 24.59
N LYS A 14 11.85 -1.95 23.60
CA LYS A 14 11.49 -1.69 22.19
C LYS A 14 9.99 -1.52 21.95
N TRP A 15 9.16 -2.19 22.76
CA TRP A 15 7.71 -2.00 22.71
C TRP A 15 7.27 -0.65 23.28
N LYS A 16 7.91 -0.16 24.34
CA LYS A 16 7.67 1.20 24.88
C LYS A 16 8.13 2.27 23.89
N GLU A 17 9.29 2.09 23.26
CA GLU A 17 9.80 3.00 22.22
C GLU A 17 8.82 3.09 21.04
N LEU A 18 8.36 1.95 20.51
CA LEU A 18 7.34 1.94 19.45
C LEU A 18 6.04 2.63 19.87
N LYS A 19 5.62 2.47 21.14
CA LYS A 19 4.43 3.16 21.65
C LYS A 19 4.63 4.67 21.73
N ALA A 20 5.79 5.14 22.17
CA ALA A 20 6.09 6.56 22.19
C ALA A 20 6.06 7.16 20.78
N VAL A 21 6.58 6.45 19.78
CA VAL A 21 6.46 6.84 18.36
C VAL A 21 5.00 6.88 17.92
N ALA A 22 4.21 5.86 18.27
CA ALA A 22 2.79 5.82 17.94
C ALA A 22 1.99 6.96 18.59
N ASP A 23 2.29 7.30 19.85
CA ASP A 23 1.65 8.40 20.57
C ASP A 23 1.95 9.75 19.89
N ILE A 24 3.16 9.94 19.36
CA ILE A 24 3.53 11.14 18.57
C ILE A 24 2.79 11.19 17.23
N LEU A 25 2.60 10.04 16.58
CA LEU A 25 1.88 9.93 15.31
C LEU A 25 0.36 9.92 15.47
N GLU A 26 -0.14 10.02 16.71
CA GLU A 26 -1.57 9.88 17.06
C GLU A 26 -2.17 8.54 16.58
N GLU A 27 -1.34 7.49 16.54
CA GLU A 27 -1.71 6.15 16.07
C GLU A 27 -1.91 5.17 17.24
N HIS A 28 -2.84 4.24 17.05
CA HIS A 28 -2.98 3.11 17.96
C HIS A 28 -2.17 1.90 17.48
N VAL A 29 -1.27 1.38 18.33
CA VAL A 29 -0.49 0.17 18.06
C VAL A 29 -0.98 -1.07 18.81
N VAL A 30 -1.04 -2.20 18.11
CA VAL A 30 -1.41 -3.52 18.66
C VAL A 30 -0.17 -4.37 18.87
N LYS A 31 -0.09 -5.12 19.97
CA LYS A 31 1.09 -5.96 20.22
C LYS A 31 1.22 -7.05 19.14
N PRO A 32 2.37 -7.21 18.46
CA PRO A 32 2.51 -8.15 17.34
C PRO A 32 2.10 -9.58 17.69
N ALA A 33 1.38 -10.22 16.77
CA ALA A 33 0.95 -11.61 16.91
C ALA A 33 1.98 -12.59 16.31
N ARG A 34 1.97 -13.85 16.80
CA ARG A 34 2.77 -14.92 16.18
C ARG A 34 2.14 -15.32 14.86
N SER A 35 2.96 -15.44 13.82
CA SER A 35 2.53 -15.95 12.51
C SER A 35 2.56 -17.48 12.38
N GLN A 36 3.05 -18.18 13.41
CA GLN A 36 3.20 -19.63 13.45
C GLN A 36 2.39 -20.21 14.62
N GLY A 37 1.81 -21.39 14.41
CA GLY A 37 1.06 -22.15 15.42
C GLY A 37 0.17 -23.21 14.79
N THR A 38 -0.61 -23.92 15.62
CA THR A 38 -1.52 -25.01 15.18
C THR A 38 -2.69 -24.50 14.34
N ARG A 39 -3.19 -23.29 14.64
CA ARG A 39 -4.23 -22.62 13.83
C ARG A 39 -3.59 -21.75 12.74
N TRP A 40 -2.90 -22.38 11.79
CA TRP A 40 -2.05 -21.73 10.77
C TRP A 40 -2.68 -20.44 10.22
N ILE A 41 -3.90 -20.51 9.68
CA ILE A 41 -4.46 -19.39 8.89
C ILE A 41 -4.87 -18.22 9.77
N ASP A 42 -5.45 -18.50 10.93
CA ASP A 42 -5.82 -17.48 11.90
C ASP A 42 -4.58 -16.77 12.47
N HIS A 43 -3.49 -17.52 12.73
CA HIS A 43 -2.21 -16.92 13.12
C HIS A 43 -1.63 -16.01 12.04
N ARG A 44 -1.71 -16.40 10.76
CA ARG A 44 -1.28 -15.55 9.64
C ARG A 44 -2.11 -14.28 9.56
N ARG A 45 -3.44 -14.39 9.64
CA ARG A 45 -4.36 -13.25 9.62
C ARG A 45 -4.02 -12.28 10.74
N LYS A 46 -3.97 -12.75 11.99
CA LYS A 46 -3.65 -11.91 13.16
C LYS A 46 -2.28 -11.24 13.06
N ALA A 47 -1.27 -11.95 12.56
CA ALA A 47 0.06 -11.38 12.38
C ALA A 47 0.08 -10.28 11.31
N LEU A 48 -0.58 -10.50 10.17
CA LEU A 48 -0.71 -9.51 9.10
C LEU A 48 -1.50 -8.29 9.55
N THR A 49 -2.65 -8.48 10.20
CA THR A 49 -3.43 -7.37 10.76
C THR A 49 -2.59 -6.55 11.73
N SER A 50 -1.87 -7.20 12.67
CA SER A 50 -0.99 -6.47 13.61
C SER A 50 0.16 -5.75 12.91
N LEU A 51 0.67 -6.27 11.78
CA LEU A 51 1.70 -5.62 11.00
C LEU A 51 1.17 -4.40 10.28
N ALA A 52 0.03 -4.54 9.60
CA ALA A 52 -0.62 -3.45 8.86
C ALA A 52 -1.03 -2.31 9.79
N THR A 53 -1.66 -2.63 10.94
CA THR A 53 -2.05 -1.62 11.95
C THR A 53 -0.86 -0.84 12.48
N ASN A 54 0.27 -1.50 12.69
CA ASN A 54 1.46 -0.84 13.24
C ASN A 54 2.42 -0.33 12.17
N TYR A 55 2.08 -0.42 10.88
CA TYR A 55 3.05 -0.34 9.80
C TYR A 55 3.80 1.00 9.81
N HIS A 56 3.07 2.11 9.92
CA HIS A 56 3.64 3.46 9.91
C HIS A 56 4.54 3.67 11.13
N SER A 57 4.01 3.47 12.34
CA SER A 57 4.78 3.46 13.59
C SER A 57 6.06 2.59 13.55
N ILE A 58 6.01 1.39 12.96
CA ILE A 58 7.19 0.50 12.85
C ILE A 58 8.23 1.09 11.87
N VAL A 59 7.78 1.62 10.73
CA VAL A 59 8.68 2.23 9.75
C VAL A 59 9.38 3.45 10.35
N THR A 60 8.63 4.34 11.02
CA THR A 60 9.16 5.52 11.70
C THR A 60 10.17 5.14 12.78
N HIS A 61 9.81 4.20 13.66
CA HIS A 61 10.73 3.71 14.67
C HIS A 61 12.00 3.09 14.04
N PHE A 62 11.88 2.35 12.93
CA PHE A 62 13.05 1.81 12.23
C PHE A 62 13.91 2.90 11.56
N GLN A 63 13.33 4.01 11.12
CA GLN A 63 14.08 5.17 10.63
C GLN A 63 14.92 5.77 11.75
N GLU A 64 14.37 5.95 12.95
CA GLU A 64 15.10 6.45 14.13
C GLU A 64 16.22 5.49 14.57
N LEU A 65 15.94 4.19 14.64
CA LEU A 65 16.97 3.20 15.00
C LEU A 65 18.06 3.11 13.92
N ALA A 66 17.73 3.42 12.66
CA ALA A 66 18.66 3.41 11.54
C ALA A 66 19.48 4.70 11.42
N SER A 67 18.97 5.86 11.86
CA SER A 67 19.66 7.17 11.81
C SER A 67 21.00 7.12 12.56
N GLY A 68 21.02 6.36 13.65
CA GLY A 68 22.22 6.14 14.47
C GLY A 68 22.40 7.16 15.59
N GLU A 69 21.40 8.02 15.81
CA GLU A 69 21.31 8.94 16.95
C GLU A 69 21.24 8.18 18.29
N TRP A 70 20.74 6.94 18.27
CA TRP A 70 20.70 6.05 19.42
C TRP A 70 22.01 5.28 19.58
N GLN A 71 22.79 5.63 20.60
CA GLN A 71 24.07 4.99 20.94
C GLN A 71 23.93 3.57 21.50
N ASP A 72 22.73 3.20 21.97
CA ASP A 72 22.45 1.93 22.65
C ASP A 72 22.34 0.70 21.73
N ILE A 73 22.41 0.86 20.41
CA ILE A 73 22.20 -0.23 19.44
C ILE A 73 23.53 -0.71 18.88
N GLN A 74 23.81 -2.00 19.06
CA GLN A 74 24.96 -2.65 18.43
C GLN A 74 24.96 -2.44 16.92
N ALA A 75 26.12 -2.16 16.33
CA ALA A 75 26.27 -1.91 14.89
C ALA A 75 25.65 -3.02 14.01
N ALA A 76 25.78 -4.28 14.43
CA ALA A 76 25.18 -5.43 13.75
C ALA A 76 23.63 -5.38 13.73
N ASP A 77 23.00 -4.92 14.81
CA ASP A 77 21.55 -4.79 14.88
C ASP A 77 21.06 -3.56 14.11
N ARG A 78 21.83 -2.47 14.10
CA ARG A 78 21.57 -1.31 13.25
C ARG A 78 21.59 -1.66 11.77
N ALA A 79 22.59 -2.44 11.32
CA ALA A 79 22.67 -2.90 9.94
C ALA A 79 21.47 -3.77 9.55
N LYS A 80 21.02 -4.66 10.45
CA LYS A 80 19.80 -5.44 10.25
C LYS A 80 18.58 -4.54 10.12
N VAL A 81 18.38 -3.58 11.02
CA VAL A 81 17.24 -2.65 10.97
C VAL A 81 17.24 -1.86 9.66
N LYS A 82 18.39 -1.35 9.21
CA LYS A 82 18.53 -0.69 7.89
C LYS A 82 18.08 -1.58 6.74
N ALA A 83 18.51 -2.85 6.72
CA ALA A 83 18.10 -3.79 5.70
C ALA A 83 16.57 -4.04 5.71
N TYR A 84 15.97 -4.16 6.90
CA TYR A 84 14.51 -4.31 7.02
C TYR A 84 13.77 -3.05 6.61
N LEU A 85 14.24 -1.88 7.00
CA LEU A 85 13.64 -0.62 6.62
C LEU A 85 13.59 -0.47 5.10
N LYS A 86 14.71 -0.77 4.42
CA LYS A 86 14.77 -0.79 2.94
C LYS A 86 13.77 -1.77 2.33
N GLN A 87 13.62 -2.95 2.93
CA GLN A 87 12.65 -3.94 2.46
C GLN A 87 11.21 -3.45 2.69
N MET A 88 10.88 -2.97 3.89
CA MET A 88 9.53 -2.59 4.30
C MET A 88 9.01 -1.38 3.51
N THR A 89 9.88 -0.41 3.26
CA THR A 89 9.56 0.80 2.47
C THR A 89 9.50 0.54 0.96
N SER A 90 9.91 -0.64 0.48
CA SER A 90 9.78 -0.97 -0.93
C SER A 90 8.31 -1.15 -1.33
N PHE A 91 7.92 -0.58 -2.47
CA PHE A 91 6.56 -0.74 -3.01
C PHE A 91 6.15 -2.21 -3.11
N LYS A 92 7.07 -3.09 -3.53
CA LYS A 92 6.85 -4.54 -3.64
C LYS A 92 6.45 -5.18 -2.31
N PHE A 93 7.06 -4.75 -1.20
CA PHE A 93 6.71 -5.25 0.13
C PHE A 93 5.30 -4.81 0.53
N ILE A 94 4.99 -3.52 0.40
CA ILE A 94 3.68 -2.95 0.74
C ILE A 94 2.59 -3.65 -0.07
N MET A 95 2.79 -3.77 -1.39
CA MET A 95 1.89 -4.45 -2.30
C MET A 95 1.66 -5.91 -1.89
N TYR A 96 2.72 -6.68 -1.62
CA TYR A 96 2.57 -8.08 -1.19
C TYR A 96 1.98 -8.24 0.21
N MET A 97 2.22 -7.30 1.13
CA MET A 97 1.63 -7.33 2.46
C MET A 97 0.10 -7.24 2.36
N TYR A 98 -0.41 -6.26 1.62
CA TYR A 98 -1.85 -6.07 1.46
C TYR A 98 -2.50 -7.11 0.55
N LEU A 99 -1.82 -7.56 -0.51
CA LEU A 99 -2.26 -8.72 -1.29
C LEU A 99 -2.41 -9.95 -0.40
N TYR A 100 -1.41 -10.23 0.44
CA TYR A 100 -1.45 -11.40 1.31
C TYR A 100 -2.53 -11.28 2.38
N GLN A 101 -2.82 -10.07 2.86
CA GLN A 101 -3.94 -9.80 3.76
C GLN A 101 -5.29 -10.13 3.11
N ASP A 102 -5.50 -9.72 1.86
CA ASP A 102 -6.72 -10.03 1.10
C ASP A 102 -6.89 -11.54 0.86
N LEU A 103 -5.82 -12.25 0.50
CA LEU A 103 -5.87 -13.70 0.28
C LEU A 103 -6.12 -14.48 1.57
N VAL A 104 -5.50 -14.06 2.68
CA VAL A 104 -5.63 -14.73 3.98
C VAL A 104 -7.01 -14.47 4.59
N ALA A 105 -7.66 -13.34 4.31
CA ALA A 105 -9.01 -13.06 4.80
C ALA A 105 -10.01 -14.12 4.27
N ASP A 106 -10.07 -14.33 2.96
CA ASP A 106 -10.98 -15.33 2.34
C ASP A 106 -10.74 -16.75 2.90
N LEU A 107 -9.47 -17.12 3.09
CA LEU A 107 -9.10 -18.43 3.62
C LEU A 107 -9.38 -18.56 5.12
N ALA A 108 -9.21 -17.49 5.89
CA ALA A 108 -9.48 -17.50 7.32
C ALA A 108 -10.98 -17.60 7.60
N ASP A 109 -11.81 -16.92 6.81
CA ASP A 109 -13.27 -17.00 6.93
C ASP A 109 -13.77 -18.40 6.62
N LEU A 110 -13.27 -19.02 5.55
CA LEU A 110 -13.56 -20.43 5.25
C LEU A 110 -13.15 -21.35 6.40
N SER A 111 -11.95 -21.14 6.95
CA SER A 111 -11.43 -21.96 8.04
C SER A 111 -12.23 -21.79 9.33
N LEU A 112 -12.68 -20.57 9.64
CA LEU A 112 -13.54 -20.29 10.80
C LEU A 112 -14.89 -20.99 10.65
N GLN A 113 -15.47 -20.94 9.44
CA GLN A 113 -16.74 -21.59 9.14
C GLN A 113 -16.71 -23.13 9.25
N PHE A 114 -15.53 -23.75 9.21
CA PHE A 114 -15.34 -25.19 9.44
C PHE A 114 -14.94 -25.51 10.89
N GLN A 115 -14.67 -24.51 11.71
CA GLN A 115 -14.31 -24.65 13.13
C GLN A 115 -15.48 -24.29 14.08
N GLN A 116 -16.65 -23.93 13.55
CA GLN A 116 -17.82 -23.63 14.37
C GLN A 116 -18.31 -24.92 15.04
N ASP A 117 -18.53 -24.86 16.36
CA ASP A 117 -19.06 -25.96 17.20
C ASP A 117 -20.56 -26.24 16.94
N GLU A 118 -21.12 -25.74 15.84
CA GLU A 118 -22.51 -26.01 15.46
C GLU A 118 -22.68 -27.49 15.08
N PRO A 119 -23.88 -28.07 15.31
CA PRO A 119 -24.15 -29.46 14.99
C PRO A 119 -23.80 -29.71 13.51
N GLU A 120 -22.95 -30.72 13.29
CA GLU A 120 -22.45 -31.25 12.01
C GLU A 120 -22.79 -30.41 10.78
N ILE A 121 -21.80 -29.67 10.25
CA ILE A 121 -21.95 -28.96 8.97
C ILE A 121 -22.34 -29.97 7.88
N PRO A 122 -23.54 -29.87 7.27
CA PRO A 122 -23.95 -30.78 6.21
C PRO A 122 -22.93 -30.76 5.07
N ILE A 123 -22.62 -31.92 4.50
CA ILE A 123 -21.65 -32.06 3.39
C ILE A 123 -22.02 -31.16 2.19
N SER A 124 -23.32 -30.90 1.98
CA SER A 124 -23.81 -29.95 0.99
C SER A 124 -23.33 -28.51 1.22
N LEU A 125 -23.28 -28.05 2.48
CA LEU A 125 -22.76 -26.74 2.85
C LEU A 125 -21.24 -26.67 2.72
N VAL A 126 -20.51 -27.77 2.95
CA VAL A 126 -19.05 -27.81 2.75
C VAL A 126 -18.71 -27.42 1.31
N ARG A 127 -19.36 -28.04 0.32
CA ARG A 127 -19.16 -27.72 -1.09
C ARG A 127 -19.49 -26.25 -1.40
N SER A 128 -20.61 -25.76 -0.87
CA SER A 128 -21.02 -24.36 -1.06
C SER A 128 -19.99 -23.38 -0.50
N LYS A 129 -19.53 -23.58 0.74
CA LYS A 129 -18.52 -22.76 1.42
C LYS A 129 -17.19 -22.75 0.68
N VAL A 130 -16.70 -23.91 0.24
CA VAL A 130 -15.47 -24.01 -0.58
C VAL A 130 -15.61 -23.27 -1.90
N ASN A 131 -16.73 -23.46 -2.60
CA ASN A 131 -16.97 -22.77 -3.87
C ASN A 131 -17.05 -21.25 -3.68
N ALA A 132 -17.70 -20.78 -2.62
CA ALA A 132 -17.76 -19.36 -2.29
C ALA A 132 -16.34 -18.77 -2.08
N ALA A 133 -15.49 -19.43 -1.31
CA ALA A 133 -14.10 -19.01 -1.11
C ALA A 133 -13.30 -19.03 -2.43
N LYS A 134 -13.46 -20.07 -3.25
CA LYS A 134 -12.81 -20.15 -4.58
C LYS A 134 -13.25 -18.99 -5.48
N THR A 135 -14.56 -18.71 -5.52
CA THR A 135 -15.10 -17.58 -6.28
C THR A 135 -14.59 -16.24 -5.75
N GLY A 136 -14.46 -16.08 -4.43
CA GLY A 136 -13.82 -14.92 -3.80
C GLY A 136 -12.41 -14.69 -4.32
N LEU A 137 -11.55 -15.71 -4.23
CA LEU A 137 -10.17 -15.66 -4.72
C LEU A 137 -10.09 -15.42 -6.24
N GLN A 138 -11.00 -16.00 -7.04
CA GLN A 138 -11.05 -15.77 -8.48
C GLN A 138 -11.42 -14.32 -8.82
N LYS A 139 -12.36 -13.70 -8.08
CA LYS A 139 -12.70 -12.28 -8.23
C LYS A 139 -11.49 -11.38 -7.96
N GLN A 140 -10.61 -11.78 -7.03
CA GLN A 140 -9.38 -11.03 -6.74
C GLN A 140 -8.37 -11.02 -7.91
N THR A 141 -8.51 -11.92 -8.89
CA THR A 141 -7.69 -11.90 -10.12
C THR A 141 -8.13 -10.81 -11.09
N GLN A 142 -9.43 -10.47 -11.09
CA GLN A 142 -10.00 -9.44 -11.96
C GLN A 142 -9.92 -8.05 -11.33
N SER A 143 -10.06 -7.98 -10.00
CA SER A 143 -10.02 -6.71 -9.26
C SER A 143 -9.23 -6.89 -7.96
N PRO A 144 -8.34 -5.95 -7.60
CA PRO A 144 -7.63 -6.02 -6.32
C PRO A 144 -8.61 -6.11 -5.14
N GLY A 145 -8.22 -6.90 -4.14
CA GLY A 145 -8.96 -7.03 -2.88
C GLY A 145 -9.07 -5.72 -2.11
N PRO A 146 -9.90 -5.70 -1.05
CA PRO A 146 -10.25 -4.47 -0.34
C PRO A 146 -9.05 -3.75 0.28
N ASN A 147 -8.01 -4.46 0.69
CA ASN A 147 -6.83 -3.85 1.30
C ASN A 147 -5.81 -3.39 0.25
N LEU A 148 -5.60 -4.16 -0.81
CA LEU A 148 -4.64 -3.79 -1.87
C LEU A 148 -5.14 -2.66 -2.76
N ARG A 149 -6.45 -2.60 -3.02
CA ARG A 149 -7.08 -1.60 -3.89
C ARG A 149 -6.74 -0.13 -3.56
N PRO A 150 -6.88 0.35 -2.31
CA PRO A 150 -6.55 1.73 -1.97
C PRO A 150 -5.07 2.05 -2.19
N VAL A 151 -4.17 1.11 -1.90
CA VAL A 151 -2.72 1.28 -2.11
C VAL A 151 -2.39 1.50 -3.58
N LEU A 152 -2.97 0.69 -4.46
CA LEU A 152 -2.77 0.83 -5.91
C LEU A 152 -3.40 2.12 -6.45
N LYS A 153 -4.53 2.56 -5.87
CA LYS A 153 -5.17 3.82 -6.23
C LYS A 153 -4.29 5.01 -5.85
N GLU A 154 -3.71 5.02 -4.66
CA GLU A 154 -2.84 6.10 -4.21
C GLU A 154 -1.54 6.13 -5.02
N GLN A 155 -0.93 4.97 -5.28
CA GLN A 155 0.27 4.90 -6.12
C GLN A 155 0.00 5.45 -7.53
N ARG A 156 -1.16 5.12 -8.11
CA ARG A 156 -1.56 5.67 -9.42
C ARG A 156 -1.68 7.19 -9.37
N LYS A 157 -2.31 7.73 -8.32
CA LYS A 157 -2.49 9.17 -8.14
C LYS A 157 -1.14 9.87 -8.03
N GLU A 158 -0.21 9.34 -7.24
CA GLU A 158 1.15 9.86 -7.10
C GLU A 158 1.90 9.90 -8.44
N ILE A 159 1.83 8.80 -9.22
CA ILE A 159 2.46 8.71 -10.54
C ILE A 159 1.87 9.73 -11.50
N VAL A 160 0.54 9.81 -11.60
CA VAL A 160 -0.14 10.78 -12.47
C VAL A 160 0.21 12.21 -12.07
N SER A 161 0.17 12.53 -10.77
CA SER A 161 0.55 13.85 -10.26
C SER A 161 2.00 14.20 -10.61
N SER A 162 2.91 13.23 -10.47
CA SER A 162 4.33 13.43 -10.79
C SER A 162 4.53 13.68 -12.29
N ILE A 163 3.88 12.88 -13.14
CA ILE A 163 3.93 13.06 -14.60
C ILE A 163 3.36 14.42 -14.99
N SER A 164 2.17 14.79 -14.49
CA SER A 164 1.57 16.10 -14.76
C SER A 164 2.45 17.25 -14.31
N TYR A 165 3.08 17.14 -13.13
CA TYR A 165 4.04 18.13 -12.65
C TYR A 165 5.22 18.28 -13.62
N TYR A 166 5.90 17.18 -13.98
CA TYR A 166 7.06 17.26 -14.87
C TYR A 166 6.70 17.73 -16.28
N ILE A 167 5.53 17.36 -16.82
CA ILE A 167 5.03 17.93 -18.07
C ILE A 167 4.87 19.45 -17.93
N GLY A 168 4.20 19.91 -16.87
CA GLY A 168 4.03 21.34 -16.61
C GLY A 168 5.35 22.10 -16.48
N VAL A 169 6.37 21.51 -15.85
CA VAL A 169 7.71 22.12 -15.77
C VAL A 169 8.38 22.14 -17.15
N CYS A 170 8.40 21.03 -17.88
CA CYS A 170 9.07 20.92 -19.18
C CYS A 170 8.46 21.86 -20.23
N PHE A 171 7.14 22.02 -20.22
CA PHE A 171 6.41 22.86 -21.17
C PHE A 171 5.98 24.20 -20.56
N SER A 172 6.59 24.62 -19.45
CA SER A 172 6.23 25.86 -18.75
C SER A 172 6.36 27.11 -19.64
N THR A 173 7.30 27.10 -20.58
CA THR A 173 7.53 28.21 -21.51
C THR A 173 6.79 28.05 -22.85
N PHE A 174 6.21 26.88 -23.12
CA PHE A 174 5.54 26.60 -24.40
C PHE A 174 4.24 27.38 -24.56
N SER A 175 3.51 27.59 -23.46
CA SER A 175 2.24 28.34 -23.49
C SER A 175 2.45 29.81 -23.85
N ASP A 176 3.63 30.37 -23.57
CA ASP A 176 3.99 31.76 -23.87
C ASP A 176 4.99 31.86 -25.05
N ASP A 177 5.23 30.77 -25.79
CA ASP A 177 6.19 30.78 -26.89
C ASP A 177 5.61 31.59 -28.07
N PRO A 178 6.27 32.69 -28.50
CA PRO A 178 5.72 33.59 -29.51
C PRO A 178 5.60 32.93 -30.89
N VAL A 179 6.41 31.91 -31.20
CA VAL A 179 6.31 31.18 -32.46
C VAL A 179 5.11 30.24 -32.45
N LEU A 180 4.86 29.56 -31.33
CA LEU A 180 3.69 28.69 -31.19
C LEU A 180 2.38 29.49 -31.18
N LEU A 181 2.34 30.63 -30.49
CA LEU A 181 1.20 31.55 -30.51
C LEU A 181 0.94 32.11 -31.92
N ALA A 182 1.99 32.45 -32.67
CA ALA A 182 1.85 32.87 -34.06
C ALA A 182 1.38 31.72 -34.98
N ALA A 183 1.79 30.48 -34.70
CA ALA A 183 1.38 29.31 -35.47
C ALA A 183 -0.13 28.98 -35.29
N GLU A 184 -0.72 29.27 -34.13
CA GLU A 184 -2.17 29.08 -33.90
C GLU A 184 -3.05 29.90 -34.86
N VAL A 185 -2.56 31.05 -35.31
CA VAL A 185 -3.25 31.89 -36.31
C VAL A 185 -3.40 31.15 -37.63
N PHE A 186 -2.45 30.28 -37.99
CA PHE A 186 -2.45 29.50 -39.22
C PHE A 186 -3.12 28.12 -39.08
N ASP A 187 -3.65 27.78 -37.91
CA ASP A 187 -4.39 26.53 -37.72
C ASP A 187 -5.77 26.62 -38.39
N PRO A 188 -6.07 25.79 -39.41
CA PRO A 188 -7.37 25.82 -40.12
C PRO A 188 -8.58 25.64 -39.20
N VAL A 189 -8.40 25.03 -38.02
CA VAL A 189 -9.47 24.87 -37.02
C VAL A 189 -9.88 26.21 -36.39
N ASN A 190 -8.97 27.17 -36.34
CA ASN A 190 -9.19 28.50 -35.79
C ASN A 190 -9.63 29.53 -36.85
N PHE A 191 -9.76 29.11 -38.11
CA PHE A 191 -10.11 30.04 -39.18
C PHE A 191 -11.56 30.52 -39.03
N PRO A 192 -11.85 31.79 -39.37
CA PRO A 192 -13.22 32.28 -39.41
C PRO A 192 -14.04 31.42 -40.37
N THR A 193 -15.21 30.99 -39.93
CA THR A 193 -16.16 30.25 -40.78
C THR A 193 -16.95 31.17 -41.72
N ASP A 194 -16.87 32.48 -41.52
CA ASP A 194 -17.46 33.48 -42.38
C ASP A 194 -16.49 33.91 -43.49
N ASN A 195 -16.96 33.85 -44.75
CA ASN A 195 -16.17 34.18 -45.93
C ASN A 195 -15.73 35.65 -45.96
N THR A 196 -16.50 36.57 -45.37
CA THR A 196 -16.11 37.97 -45.29
C THR A 196 -14.98 38.20 -44.29
N ALA A 197 -15.01 37.54 -43.14
CA ALA A 197 -13.94 37.60 -42.15
C ALA A 197 -12.64 36.89 -42.61
N LEU A 198 -12.74 35.89 -43.49
CA LEU A 198 -11.59 35.19 -44.09
C LEU A 198 -10.75 36.07 -45.02
N LEU A 199 -11.36 37.05 -45.69
CA LEU A 199 -10.66 37.92 -46.65
C LEU A 199 -9.61 38.81 -45.98
N ASP A 200 -9.82 39.15 -44.71
CA ASP A 200 -8.96 40.03 -43.91
C ASP A 200 -8.19 39.26 -42.82
N TYR A 201 -8.23 37.92 -42.83
CA TYR A 201 -7.63 37.11 -41.77
C TYR A 201 -6.12 36.90 -41.98
N GLY A 202 -5.31 37.44 -41.07
CA GLY A 202 -3.84 37.30 -41.08
C GLY A 202 -3.08 38.39 -41.87
N THR A 203 -3.76 39.45 -42.31
CA THR A 203 -3.16 40.67 -42.91
C THR A 203 -2.89 41.77 -41.91
#